data_AF-A0A1T3MB47-F1
#
_entry.id   AF-A0A1T3MB47-F1
#
_cell.length_a   1.000
_cell.length_b   1.000
_cell.length_c   1.000
_cell.angle_alpha   90.00
_cell.angle_beta   90.00
_cell.angle_gamma   90.00
#
_symmetry.space_group_name_H-M   'P 1'
#
loop_
_entity.id
_entity.type
_entity.pdbx_description
1 polymer ?
#
loop_
_entity_poly.entity_id
_entity_poly.type
_entity_poly.pdbx_seq_one_letter_code
_entity_poly.pdbx_strand_id
1 'polypeptide(L)' 'MKKILNNKYFWLSMTALFVLLFIAKTSNLIAYGFQFHTIESNAFNTGLFTGKIFTLISFLILSYSFYKKYLYLGRNNIK' A
#
# COMPACT_ATOMS: atom_id res chain seq x y z
N MET A 1 -19.53 -15.38 0.54
CA MET A 1 -18.55 -14.28 0.36
C MET A 1 -19.15 -12.87 0.15
N LYS A 2 -20.33 -12.70 -0.50
CA LYS A 2 -20.93 -11.36 -0.75
C LYS A 2 -21.14 -10.49 0.51
N LYS A 3 -21.47 -11.09 1.67
CA LYS A 3 -21.67 -10.36 2.95
C LYS A 3 -20.41 -9.63 3.42
N ILE A 4 -19.23 -10.22 3.26
CA ILE A 4 -17.94 -9.63 3.66
C ILE A 4 -17.58 -8.48 2.71
N LEU A 5 -17.77 -8.70 1.40
CA LEU A 5 -17.49 -7.70 0.36
C LEU A 5 -18.41 -6.48 0.40
N ASN A 6 -19.57 -6.55 1.04
CA ASN A 6 -20.49 -5.42 1.23
C ASN A 6 -20.39 -4.79 2.62
N ASN A 7 -19.47 -5.25 3.47
CA ASN A 7 -19.24 -4.65 4.78
C ASN A 7 -18.32 -3.43 4.63
N LYS A 8 -18.86 -2.23 4.89
CA LYS A 8 -18.11 -0.97 4.96
C LYS A 8 -16.85 -1.11 5.84
N TYR A 9 -16.99 -1.62 7.06
CA TYR A 9 -15.89 -1.69 8.02
C TYR A 9 -14.76 -2.64 7.59
N PHE A 10 -15.08 -3.67 6.80
CA PHE A 10 -14.07 -4.55 6.21
C PHE A 10 -13.17 -3.80 5.21
N TRP A 11 -13.73 -2.93 4.38
CA TRP A 11 -12.91 -2.11 3.47
C TRP A 11 -12.09 -1.05 4.19
N LEU A 12 -12.63 -0.51 5.30
CA LEU A 12 -11.88 0.41 6.15
C LEU A 12 -10.68 -0.29 6.80
N SER A 13 -10.86 -1.50 7.34
CA SER A 13 -9.76 -2.26 7.93
C SER A 13 -8.70 -2.66 6.90
N MET A 14 -9.11 -3.04 5.68
CA MET A 14 -8.17 -3.29 4.58
C MET A 14 -7.39 -2.04 4.18
N THR A 15 -8.04 -0.88 4.15
CA THR A 15 -7.35 0.40 3.91
C THR A 15 -6.30 0.66 4.98
N ALA A 16 -6.66 0.54 6.26
CA ALA A 16 -5.75 0.78 7.38
C ALA A 16 -4.55 -0.19 7.35
N LEU A 17 -4.80 -1.47 7.05
CA LEU A 17 -3.75 -2.49 6.94
C LEU A 17 -2.76 -2.18 5.83
N PHE A 18 -3.23 -1.79 4.64
CA PHE A 18 -2.36 -1.46 3.52
C PHE A 18 -1.59 -0.16 3.73
N VAL A 19 -2.17 0.84 4.38
CA VAL A 19 -1.46 2.06 4.80
C VAL A 19 -0.36 1.72 5.80
N LEU A 20 -0.62 0.84 6.77
CA LEU A 20 0.37 0.42 7.75
C LEU A 20 1.53 -0.36 7.08
N LEU A 21 1.23 -1.25 6.13
CA LEU A 21 2.23 -1.94 5.32
C LEU A 21 3.06 -0.96 4.47
N PHE A 22 2.42 0.06 3.89
CA PHE A 22 3.11 1.12 3.14
C PHE A 22 4.10 1.87 4.03
N ILE A 23 3.70 2.28 5.23
CA ILE A 23 4.57 2.98 6.19
C ILE A 23 5.75 2.08 6.59
N ALA A 24 5.50 0.82 6.95
CA ALA A 24 6.54 -0.13 7.35
C ALA A 24 7.55 -0.43 6.22
N LYS A 25 7.11 -0.47 4.96
CA LYS A 25 8.01 -0.66 3.82
C LYS A 25 8.76 0.63 3.47
N THR A 26 8.11 1.78 3.59
CA THR A 26 8.74 3.08 3.35
C THR A 26 9.80 3.37 4.39
N SER A 27 9.54 3.11 5.67
CA SER A 27 10.54 3.27 6.74
C SER A 27 11.76 2.38 6.51
N ASN A 28 11.56 1.12 6.12
CA ASN A 28 12.66 0.21 5.75
C ASN A 28 13.43 0.69 4.51
N LEU A 29 12.73 1.24 3.51
CA LEU A 29 13.38 1.83 2.34
C LEU A 29 14.17 3.08 2.70
N ILE A 30 13.70 3.91 3.63
CA ILE A 30 14.45 5.09 4.08
C ILE A 30 15.66 4.67 4.91
N ALA A 31 15.48 3.77 5.88
CA ALA A 31 16.56 3.35 6.78
C ALA A 31 17.68 2.59 6.06
N TYR A 32 17.32 1.67 5.15
CA TYR A 32 18.29 0.78 4.50
C TYR A 32 18.47 1.06 2.99
N GLY A 33 17.63 1.91 2.38
CA GLY A 33 17.73 2.24 0.95
C GLY A 33 18.94 3.09 0.61
N PHE A 34 19.38 3.98 1.52
CA PHE A 34 20.60 4.77 1.33
C PHE A 34 21.88 3.92 1.32
N GLN A 35 21.86 2.71 1.88
CA GLN A 35 22.99 1.76 1.78
C GLN A 35 23.17 1.22 0.35
N PHE A 36 22.10 1.15 -0.46
CA PHE A 36 22.20 0.74 -1.87
C PHE A 36 22.89 1.78 -2.77
N HIS A 37 22.91 3.04 -2.35
CA HIS A 37 23.55 4.13 -3.11
C HIS A 37 25.05 4.28 -2.79
N THR A 38 25.49 3.79 -1.64
CA THR A 38 26.87 3.95 -1.13
C THR A 38 27.77 2.75 -1.43
N ILE A 39 27.19 1.58 -1.72
CA ILE A 39 27.89 0.36 -2.10
C ILE A 39 27.57 0.09 -3.57
N GLU A 40 28.52 0.39 -4.46
CA GLU A 40 28.52 0.17 -5.92
C GLU A 40 27.16 -0.06 -6.61
N SER A 41 26.74 0.96 -7.37
CA SER A 41 25.56 0.89 -8.22
C SER A 41 25.72 -0.16 -9.32
N ASN A 42 25.09 -1.33 -9.12
CA ASN A 42 24.99 -2.40 -10.10
C ASN A 42 23.52 -2.53 -10.58
N ALA A 43 23.30 -3.00 -11.81
CA ALA A 43 21.98 -3.21 -12.39
C ALA A 43 21.04 -4.02 -11.48
N PHE A 44 21.58 -4.98 -10.73
CA PHE A 44 20.85 -5.75 -9.73
C PHE A 44 20.29 -4.88 -8.57
N ASN A 45 21.12 -3.98 -8.02
CA ASN A 45 20.72 -3.07 -6.94
C ASN A 45 19.68 -2.07 -7.44
N THR A 46 19.87 -1.53 -8.64
CA THR A 46 18.90 -0.64 -9.30
C THR A 46 17.56 -1.33 -9.55
N GLY A 47 17.58 -2.58 -10.02
CA GLY A 47 16.37 -3.38 -10.21
C GLY A 47 15.61 -3.64 -8.91
N LEU A 48 16.32 -4.01 -7.84
CA LEU A 48 15.74 -4.19 -6.50
C LEU A 48 15.12 -2.90 -5.95
N PHE A 49 15.82 -1.77 -6.10
CA PHE A 49 15.32 -0.46 -5.65
C PHE A 49 14.06 -0.05 -6.41
N THR A 50 14.08 -0.20 -7.74
CA THR A 50 12.93 0.07 -8.61
C THR A 50 11.73 -0.81 -8.25
N GLY A 51 11.94 -2.10 -8.02
CA GLY A 51 10.89 -3.03 -7.58
C GLY A 51 10.27 -2.65 -6.23
N LYS A 52 11.08 -2.17 -5.27
CA LYS A 52 10.57 -1.65 -3.98
C LYS A 52 9.69 -0.41 -4.18
N ILE A 53 10.08 0.51 -5.05
CA ILE A 53 9.26 1.69 -5.40
C ILE A 53 7.93 1.28 -6.03
N PHE A 54 7.94 0.37 -7.02
CA PHE A 54 6.72 -0.14 -7.64
C PHE A 54 5.78 -0.81 -6.62
N THR A 55 6.33 -1.53 -5.65
CA THR A 55 5.56 -2.15 -4.57
C THR A 55 4.87 -1.09 -3.70
N LEU A 56 5.59 -0.02 -3.36
CA LEU A 56 5.03 1.10 -2.58
C LEU A 56 3.89 1.80 -3.33
N ILE A 57 4.08 2.08 -4.62
CA ILE A 57 3.04 2.66 -5.49
C ILE A 57 1.81 1.74 -5.50
N SER A 58 2.01 0.43 -5.64
CA SER A 58 0.94 -0.56 -5.65
C SER A 58 0.13 -0.56 -4.36
N PHE A 59 0.79 -0.47 -3.19
CA PHE A 59 0.08 -0.36 -1.91
C PHE A 59 -0.75 0.92 -1.80
N LEU A 60 -0.26 2.02 -2.35
CA LEU A 60 -0.96 3.30 -2.33
C LEU A 60 -2.23 3.25 -3.19
N ILE A 61 -2.13 2.69 -4.40
CA ILE A 61 -3.27 2.46 -5.31
C ILE A 61 -4.32 1.54 -4.67
N LEU A 62 -3.89 0.45 -4.03
CA LEU A 62 -4.79 -0.49 -3.36
C LEU A 62 -5.49 0.16 -2.16
N SER A 63 -4.75 0.88 -1.33
CA SER A 63 -5.31 1.64 -0.19
C SER A 63 -6.38 2.61 -0.66
N TYR A 64 -6.09 3.38 -1.72
CA TYR A 64 -7.06 4.31 -2.31
C TYR A 64 -8.31 3.57 -2.85
N SER A 65 -8.12 2.45 -3.53
CA SER A 65 -9.22 1.65 -4.08
C SER A 65 -10.14 1.11 -2.99
N PHE A 66 -9.57 0.62 -1.88
CA PHE A 66 -10.35 0.16 -0.72
C PHE A 66 -11.08 1.31 -0.04
N TYR A 67 -10.42 2.45 0.14
CA TYR A 67 -11.02 3.63 0.75
C TYR A 67 -12.19 4.17 -0.09
N LYS A 68 -12.03 4.23 -1.41
CA LYS A 68 -13.11 4.62 -2.33
C LYS A 68 -14.32 3.70 -2.18
N LYS A 69 -14.09 2.38 -2.06
CA LYS A 69 -15.17 1.41 -1.86
C LYS A 69 -15.84 1.54 -0.49
N TYR A 70 -15.08 1.82 0.56
CA TYR A 70 -15.59 2.18 1.88
C TYR A 70 -16.55 3.37 1.81
N LEU A 71 -16.14 4.47 1.15
CA LEU A 71 -16.96 5.66 0.98
C LEU A 71 -18.23 5.37 0.20
N TYR A 72 -18.14 4.59 -0.88
CA TYR A 72 -19.29 4.20 -1.69
C TYR A 72 -20.33 3.42 -0.88
N LEU A 73 -19.89 2.43 -0.11
CA LEU A 73 -20.78 1.66 0.77
C LEU A 73 -21.34 2.51 1.92
N GLY A 74 -20.56 3.48 2.42
CA GLY A 74 -21.03 4.46 3.39
C GLY A 74 -22.16 5.32 2.85
N ARG A 75 -22.03 5.79 1.59
CA ARG A 75 -23.05 6.61 0.90
C ARG A 75 -24.31 5.82 0.56
N ASN A 76 -24.18 4.56 0.13
CA ASN A 76 -25.32 3.70 -0.20
C ASN A 76 -26.06 3.13 1.03
N ASN A 77 -25.46 3.18 2.22
CA ASN A 77 -26.12 2.81 3.47
C ASN A 77 -26.89 3.96 4.12
N ILE A 78 -26.82 5.18 3.56
CA ILE A 78 -27.71 6.28 3.90
C ILE A 78 -29.00 6.04 3.11
N LYS A 79 -29.97 5.36 3.73
CA LYS A 79 -31.37 5.41 3.31
C LYS A 79 -32.01 6.66 3.88
#